data_AF-L1IK47-F1
#
_entry.id   AF-L1IK47-F1
#
_cell.length_a   1.000
_cell.length_b   1.000
_cell.length_c   1.000
_cell.angle_alpha   90.00
_cell.angle_beta   90.00
_cell.angle_gamma   90.00
#
_symmetry.space_group_name_H-M   'P 1'
#
loop_
_entity.id
_entity.type
_entity.pdbx_description
1 polymer ?
#
loop_
_entity_poly.entity_id
_entity_poly.type
_entity_poly.pdbx_seq_one_letter_code
_entity_poly.pdbx_strand_id
1 'polypeptide(L)'
;MDSIVSHIGRKGNCTFCGVFRRQALDRGASILEADKIVTGHNADDIAETVLLNILRGDVPRLQRCTQISTGMDGNLPRSKPFKHAYEKEIVM
;
A
#
# COMPACT_ATOMS: atom_id res chain seq x y z
N MET A 1 3.23 0.16 -18.67
CA MET A 1 2.88 -1.19 -18.17
C MET A 1 2.93 -2.20 -19.31
N ASP A 2 2.32 -1.88 -20.45
CA ASP A 2 2.30 -2.77 -21.63
C ASP A 2 3.70 -3.16 -22.12
N SER A 3 4.64 -2.22 -22.11
CA SER A 3 6.06 -2.49 -22.40
C SER A 3 6.75 -3.43 -21.42
N ILE A 4 6.29 -3.48 -20.16
CA ILE A 4 6.81 -4.43 -19.16
C ILE A 4 6.20 -5.79 -19.41
N VAL A 5 4.88 -5.86 -19.61
CA VAL A 5 4.16 -7.11 -19.91
C VAL A 5 4.72 -7.77 -21.18
N SER A 6 5.11 -6.98 -22.18
CA SER A 6 5.74 -7.51 -23.39
C SER A 6 7.11 -8.16 -23.15
N HIS A 7 7.83 -7.77 -22.09
CA HIS A 7 9.14 -8.32 -21.74
C HIS A 7 9.07 -9.45 -20.69
N ILE A 8 8.24 -9.30 -19.65
CA ILE A 8 8.17 -10.27 -18.53
C ILE A 8 7.06 -11.32 -18.70
N GLY A 9 6.19 -11.13 -19.70
CA GLY A 9 4.98 -11.93 -19.89
C GLY A 9 3.85 -11.52 -18.95
N ARG A 10 2.86 -12.41 -18.77
CA ARG A 10 1.64 -12.11 -17.99
C ARG A 10 1.74 -12.43 -16.50
N LYS A 11 2.86 -13.00 -16.04
CA LYS A 11 3.09 -13.38 -14.65
C LYS A 11 3.83 -12.27 -13.91
N GLY A 12 3.50 -12.05 -12.64
CA GLY A 12 4.18 -11.07 -11.78
C GLY A 12 3.83 -9.60 -12.04
N ASN A 13 2.86 -9.33 -12.93
CA ASN A 13 2.43 -7.96 -13.28
C ASN A 13 2.05 -7.10 -12.07
N CYS A 14 1.38 -7.69 -11.07
CA CYS A 14 0.96 -6.99 -9.86
C CYS A 14 2.16 -6.52 -9.00
N THR A 15 3.29 -7.23 -9.04
CA THR A 15 4.52 -6.84 -8.34
C THR A 15 5.04 -5.51 -8.89
N PHE A 16 5.12 -5.39 -10.23
CA PHE A 16 5.56 -4.16 -10.90
C PHE A 16 4.53 -3.04 -10.78
N CYS A 17 3.25 -3.35 -10.98
CA CYS A 17 2.15 -2.39 -10.82
C CYS A 17 2.18 -1.73 -9.43
N GLY A 18 2.38 -2.52 -8.37
CA GLY A 18 2.48 -2.00 -7.01
C GLY A 18 3.64 -1.04 -6.80
N VAL A 19 4.82 -1.33 -7.38
CA VAL A 19 5.99 -0.43 -7.33
C VAL A 19 5.70 0.88 -8.06
N PHE A 20 5.16 0.80 -9.28
CA PHE A 20 4.85 1.99 -10.09
C PHE A 20 3.77 2.86 -9.49
N ARG A 21 2.71 2.26 -8.94
CA ARG A 21 1.64 3.02 -8.27
C ARG A 21 2.18 3.80 -7.09
N ARG A 22 3.05 3.19 -6.26
CA ARG A 22 3.66 3.89 -5.12
C ARG A 22 4.54 5.05 -5.59
N GLN A 23 5.41 4.83 -6.57
CA GLN A 23 6.29 5.86 -7.13
C GLN A 23 5.49 7.01 -7.78
N ALA A 24 4.42 6.69 -8.50
CA ALA A 24 3.56 7.69 -9.13
C ALA A 24 2.88 8.58 -8.07
N LEU A 25 2.38 7.98 -6.98
CA LEU A 25 1.81 8.72 -5.86
C LEU A 25 2.85 9.60 -5.15
N ASP A 26 4.07 9.08 -4.91
CA ASP A 26 5.14 9.85 -4.27
C ASP A 26 5.56 11.07 -5.13
N ARG A 27 5.72 10.87 -6.44
CA ARG A 27 6.03 11.96 -7.38
C ARG A 27 4.91 12.98 -7.47
N GLY A 28 3.66 12.51 -7.58
CA GLY A 28 2.50 13.40 -7.64
C GLY A 28 2.38 14.24 -6.37
N ALA A 29 2.57 13.63 -5.20
CA ALA A 29 2.53 14.36 -3.94
C ALA A 29 3.68 15.37 -3.80
N SER A 30 4.88 15.05 -4.30
CA SER A 30 6.00 16.00 -4.34
C SER A 30 5.75 17.18 -5.29
N ILE A 31 5.14 16.94 -6.46
CA ILE A 31 4.80 18.01 -7.42
C ILE A 31 3.73 18.95 -6.85
N LEU A 32 2.79 18.39 -6.07
CA LEU A 32 1.69 19.13 -5.46
C LEU A 32 2.04 19.70 -4.08
N GLU A 33 3.29 19.54 -3.61
CA GLU A 33 3.74 19.97 -2.28
C GLU A 33 2.82 19.47 -1.15
N ALA A 34 2.28 18.25 -1.29
CA ALA A 34 1.38 17.69 -0.29
C ALA A 34 2.14 17.27 0.98
N ASP A 35 1.56 17.51 2.15
CA ASP A 35 2.17 17.13 3.44
C ASP A 35 2.04 15.62 3.76
N LYS A 36 1.08 14.93 3.12
CA LYS A 36 0.71 13.57 3.48
C LYS A 36 -0.05 12.83 2.39
N ILE A 37 0.21 11.53 2.24
CA ILE A 37 -0.61 10.65 1.39
C ILE A 37 -1.59 9.85 2.25
N VAL A 38 -2.86 9.89 1.87
CA VAL A 38 -3.92 9.12 2.51
C VAL A 38 -4.36 8.01 1.58
N THR A 39 -4.39 6.78 2.08
CA THR A 39 -4.81 5.60 1.30
C THR A 39 -6.04 4.95 1.92
N GLY A 40 -6.92 4.43 1.08
CA GLY A 40 -8.21 3.86 1.48
C GLY A 40 -8.15 2.43 2.04
N HIS A 41 -7.02 1.99 2.60
CA HIS A 41 -6.93 0.64 3.17
C HIS A 41 -7.86 0.51 4.38
N ASN A 42 -8.76 -0.46 4.33
CA ASN A 42 -9.80 -0.70 5.32
C ASN A 42 -9.39 -1.79 6.35
N ALA A 43 -10.27 -2.18 7.27
CA ALA A 43 -10.00 -3.20 8.28
C ALA A 43 -9.73 -4.59 7.66
N ASP A 44 -10.48 -4.96 6.63
CA ASP A 44 -10.35 -6.23 5.90
C ASP A 44 -9.00 -6.34 5.18
N ASP A 45 -8.56 -5.27 4.49
CA ASP A 45 -7.23 -5.17 3.86
C ASP A 45 -6.10 -5.40 4.86
N ILE A 46 -6.25 -4.87 6.08
CA ILE A 46 -5.26 -4.99 7.15
C ILE A 46 -5.25 -6.42 7.70
N ALA A 47 -6.42 -7.02 7.90
CA ALA A 47 -6.54 -8.42 8.30
C ALA A 47 -5.90 -9.36 7.27
N GLU A 48 -6.18 -9.17 5.98
CA GLU A 48 -5.56 -9.95 4.89
C GLU A 48 -4.03 -9.78 4.90
N THR A 49 -3.56 -8.54 5.05
CA THR A 49 -2.11 -8.26 5.11
C THR A 49 -1.44 -8.97 6.27
N VAL A 50 -2.05 -8.99 7.46
CA VAL A 50 -1.52 -9.71 8.63
C VAL A 50 -1.47 -11.21 8.35
N LEU A 51 -2.57 -11.79 7.86
CA LEU A 51 -2.65 -13.21 7.55
C LEU A 51 -1.59 -13.63 6.53
N LEU A 52 -1.44 -12.88 5.43
CA LEU A 52 -0.46 -13.17 4.40
C LEU A 52 0.98 -13.08 4.90
N ASN A 53 1.30 -12.14 5.79
CA ASN A 53 2.64 -12.03 6.36
C ASN A 53 2.94 -13.16 7.36
N ILE A 54 1.93 -13.64 8.11
CA ILE A 54 2.07 -14.84 8.95
C ILE A 54 2.38 -16.06 8.08
N LEU A 55 1.58 -16.29 7.03
CA LEU A 55 1.75 -17.45 6.14
C LEU A 55 3.09 -17.44 5.40
N ARG A 56 3.64 -16.26 5.11
CA ARG A 56 4.96 -16.09 4.49
C ARG A 56 6.12 -16.11 5.49
N GLY A 57 5.85 -16.06 6.80
CA GLY A 57 6.88 -15.92 7.82
C GLY A 57 7.59 -14.56 7.81
N ASP A 58 6.97 -13.50 7.27
CA ASP A 58 7.57 -12.16 7.17
C ASP A 58 7.39 -11.36 8.48
N VAL A 59 8.14 -11.79 9.50
CA VAL A 59 8.15 -11.18 10.84
C VAL A 59 8.49 -9.67 10.81
N PRO A 60 9.48 -9.19 10.03
CA PRO A 60 9.77 -7.76 9.96
C PRO A 60 8.60 -6.92 9.45
N ARG A 61 7.78 -7.44 8.50
CA ARG A 61 6.59 -6.72 8.04
C ARG A 61 5.46 -6.74 9.04
N LEU A 62 5.30 -7.82 9.80
CA LEU A 62 4.24 -7.91 10.82
C LEU A 62 4.33 -6.78 11.85
N GLN A 63 5.55 -6.42 12.27
CA GLN A 63 5.77 -5.33 13.24
C GLN A 63 5.21 -3.97 12.80
N ARG A 64 5.13 -3.71 11.49
CA ARG A 64 4.76 -2.38 10.96
C ARG A 64 3.48 -2.36 10.13
N CYS A 65 2.96 -3.51 9.70
CA CYS A 65 1.84 -3.58 8.75
C CYS A 65 0.53 -2.97 9.28
N THR A 66 0.33 -2.95 10.60
CA THR A 66 -0.84 -2.40 11.27
C THR A 66 -0.69 -0.94 11.70
N GLN A 67 0.46 -0.28 11.44
CA GLN A 67 0.64 1.12 11.79
C GLN A 67 -0.33 2.01 11.01
N ILE A 68 -1.01 2.92 11.70
CA ILE A 68 -1.94 3.89 11.09
C ILE A 68 -1.17 4.91 10.25
N SER A 69 -0.01 5.34 10.75
CA SER A 69 0.88 6.26 10.07
C SER A 69 2.24 5.61 9.86
N THR A 70 2.83 5.81 8.68
CA THR A 70 4.14 5.26 8.31
C THR A 70 4.98 6.32 7.61
N GLY A 71 6.31 6.17 7.62
CA GLY A 71 7.23 7.06 6.90
C GLY A 71 7.48 8.40 7.61
N MET A 72 7.56 8.42 8.94
CA MET A 72 7.87 9.66 9.68
C MET A 72 9.36 10.07 9.57
N ASP A 73 10.23 9.14 9.16
CA ASP A 73 11.67 9.36 9.07
C ASP A 73 12.12 9.63 7.62
N GLY A 74 11.88 10.85 7.13
CA GLY A 74 12.46 11.36 5.88
C GLY A 74 11.70 11.03 4.58
N ASN A 75 10.64 10.22 4.64
CA ASN A 75 9.73 10.01 3.51
C ASN A 75 8.43 10.82 3.71
N LEU A 76 7.68 11.01 2.63
CA LEU A 76 6.36 11.62 2.75
C LEU A 76 5.44 10.69 3.59
N PRO A 77 4.88 11.17 4.71
CA PRO A 77 4.14 10.31 5.61
C PRO A 77 2.86 9.79 4.95
N ARG A 78 2.50 8.56 5.28
CA ARG A 78 1.30 7.90 4.75
C ARG A 78 0.36 7.51 5.87
N SER A 79 -0.95 7.65 5.66
CA SER A 79 -1.96 7.18 6.62
C SER A 79 -3.12 6.40 6.01
N LYS A 80 -3.75 5.61 6.88
CA LYS A 80 -4.88 4.73 6.57
C LYS A 80 -6.08 5.06 7.48
N PRO A 81 -6.92 6.05 7.14
CA PRO A 81 -8.02 6.49 7.99
C PRO A 81 -9.06 5.40 8.21
N PHE A 82 -9.27 4.54 7.21
CA PHE A 82 -10.24 3.46 7.25
C PHE A 82 -9.74 2.17 7.92
N LYS A 83 -8.57 2.19 8.58
CA LYS A 83 -8.01 0.99 9.24
C LYS A 83 -9.01 0.25 10.15
N HIS A 84 -9.94 0.98 10.76
CA HIS A 84 -10.92 0.43 11.70
C HIS A 84 -12.34 0.36 11.14
N ALA A 85 -12.54 0.73 9.86
CA ALA A 85 -13.81 0.59 9.17
C ALA A 85 -13.77 -0.68 8.31
N TYR A 86 -14.80 -1.51 8.42
CA TYR A 86 -14.95 -2.70 7.58
C TYR A 86 -15.30 -2.31 6.15
N GLU A 87 -14.89 -3.11 5.17
CA GLU A 87 -15.22 -2.90 3.76
C GLU A 87 -16.75 -2.76 3.57
N LYS A 88 -17.51 -3.59 4.29
CA LYS A 88 -18.98 -3.57 4.27
C LYS A 88 -19.59 -2.23 4.69
N GLU A 89 -18.88 -1.43 5.50
CA GLU A 89 -19.36 -0.13 6.00
C GLU A 89 -19.00 1.03 5.05
N ILE A 90 -18.10 0.77 4.09
CA ILE A 90 -17.64 1.76 3.11
C ILE A 90 -18.43 1.63 1.81
N VAL A 91 -18.79 0.40 1.44
CA VAL A 91 -19.42 0.08 0.15
C VAL A 91 -20.96 0.10 0.21
N MET A 92 -21.56 -0.21 1.36
CA MET A 92 -23.02 -0.23 1.58
C MET A 92 -23.49 1.01 2.32
#